data_AF-A0A1M6IKL1-F1
#
_entry.id   AF-A0A1M6IKL1-F1
#
_cell.length_a   1.000
_cell.length_b   1.000
_cell.length_c   1.000
_cell.angle_alpha   90.00
_cell.angle_beta   90.00
_cell.angle_gamma   90.00
#
_symmetry.space_group_name_H-M   'P 1'
#
loop_
_entity.id
_entity.type
_entity.pdbx_description
1 polymer ?
#
loop_
_entity_poly.entity_id
_entity_poly.type
_entity_poly.pdbx_seq_one_letter_code
_entity_poly.pdbx_strand_id
1 'polypeptide(L)' 'MAARTLAAFANGQRVGVVSDEGGIWSFAYDKDWLGDRT' A
#
# COMPACT_ATOMS: atom_id res chain seq x y z
N MET A 1 5.17 9.40 16.82
CA MET A 1 4.62 10.04 15.61
C MET A 1 3.26 9.41 15.32
N ALA A 2 2.30 10.16 14.78
CA ALA A 2 1.00 9.59 14.39
C ALA A 2 1.18 8.62 13.22
N ALA A 3 0.41 7.53 13.21
CA ALA A 3 0.39 6.60 12.10
C ALA A 3 -0.17 7.29 10.84
N ARG A 4 0.47 7.06 9.70
CA ARG A 4 0.03 7.60 8.40
C ARG A 4 0.01 6.51 7.35
N THR A 5 -0.99 6.57 6.47
CA THR A 5 -1.12 5.67 5.33
C THR A 5 -1.35 6.45 4.05
N LEU A 6 -0.74 5.99 2.96
CA LEU A 6 -0.95 6.54 1.61
C LEU A 6 -1.21 5.41 0.63
N ALA A 7 -2.17 5.62 -0.27
CA ALA A 7 -2.39 4.71 -1.39
C ALA A 7 -1.29 4.88 -2.45
N ALA A 8 -0.72 3.77 -2.90
CA ALA A 8 0.27 3.74 -3.96
C ALA A 8 -0.40 3.41 -5.29
N PHE A 9 -0.02 4.14 -6.35
CA PHE A 9 -0.54 3.96 -7.70
C PHE A 9 0.59 3.79 -8.71
N ALA A 10 0.38 2.90 -9.68
CA ALA A 10 1.20 2.78 -10.88
C ALA A 10 0.29 3.00 -12.09
N ASN A 11 0.57 4.04 -12.86
CA ASN A 11 -0.19 4.38 -14.07
C ASN A 11 -1.71 4.46 -13.86
N GLY A 12 -2.14 4.97 -12.70
CA GLY A 12 -3.56 5.11 -12.34
C GLY A 12 -4.20 3.85 -11.74
N GLN A 13 -3.52 2.69 -11.76
CA GLN A 13 -3.95 1.49 -11.06
C GLN A 13 -3.41 1.51 -9.61
N ARG A 14 -4.27 1.22 -8.64
CA ARG A 14 -3.85 1.09 -7.23
C ARG A 14 -3.05 -0.20 -7.04
N VAL A 15 -1.90 -0.07 -6.38
CA VAL A 15 -0.93 -1.15 -6.19
C VAL A 15 -0.94 -1.66 -4.74
N GLY A 16 -1.25 -0.77 -3.79
CA GLY A 16 -1.20 -1.09 -2.37
C GLY A 16 -1.20 0.13 -1.47
N VAL A 17 -0.70 -0.06 -0.26
CA VAL A 17 -0.61 0.96 0.79
C VAL A 17 0.80 1.00 1.36
N VAL A 18 1.36 2.22 1.46
CA VAL A 18 2.52 2.48 2.31
C VAL A 18 2.04 3.00 3.66
N SER A 19 2.58 2.43 4.74
CA SER A 19 2.30 2.82 6.11
C SER A 19 3.58 3.24 6.81
N ASP A 20 3.50 4.30 7.60
CA ASP A 20 4.54 4.68 8.56
C ASP A 20 3.95 4.71 9.98
N GLU A 21 4.48 3.83 10.82
CA GLU A 21 4.15 3.71 12.23
C GLU A 21 5.38 4.00 13.07
N GLY A 22 5.46 5.22 13.59
CA GLY A 22 6.55 5.61 14.50
C GLY A 22 7.95 5.62 13.85
N GLY A 23 8.04 5.82 12.53
CA GLY A 23 9.29 5.78 11.77
C GLY A 23 9.58 4.42 11.15
N ILE A 24 8.73 3.41 11.37
CA ILE A 24 8.83 2.10 10.73
C ILE A 24 7.94 2.10 9.50
N TRP A 25 8.56 1.88 8.34
CA TRP A 25 7.88 1.86 7.06
C TRP A 25 7.54 0.43 6.64
N SER A 26 6.28 0.22 6.26
CA SER A 26 5.81 -1.05 5.70
C SER A 26 5.00 -0.81 4.42
N PHE A 27 4.94 -1.83 3.57
CA PHE A 27 4.17 -1.81 2.34
C PHE A 27 3.33 -3.08 2.21
N ALA A 28 2.04 -2.91 1.93
CA ALA A 28 1.11 -4.01 1.67
C ALA A 28 0.57 -3.89 0.24
N TYR A 29 0.71 -4.96 -0.55
CA TYR A 29 0.16 -5.03 -1.90
C TYR A 29 -1.34 -5.32 -1.87
N ASP A 30 -2.06 -4.73 -2.83
CA ASP A 30 -3.45 -5.12 -3.09
C ASP A 30 -3.49 -6.49 -3.77
N LYS A 31 -4.49 -7.31 -3.41
CA LYS A 31 -4.67 -8.65 -3.99
C LYS A 31 -4.88 -8.60 -5.51
N ASP A 32 -5.65 -7.62 -5.97
CA ASP A 32 -5.91 -7.38 -7.39
C ASP A 32 -4.62 -7.06 -8.16
N TRP A 33 -3.68 -6.35 -7.53
CA TRP A 33 -2.36 -6.08 -8.11
C TRP A 33 -1.50 -7.34 -8.21
N LEU A 34 -1.57 -8.23 -7.20
CA LEU A 34 -0.88 -9.52 -7.20
C LEU A 34 -1.50 -10.53 -8.19
N GLY A 35 -2.63 -10.20 -8.81
CA GLY A 35 -3.33 -11.08 -9.74
C GLY A 35 -4.15 -12.18 -9.04
N ASP A 36 -4.43 -12.03 -7.75
CA ASP A 36 -5.31 -12.95 -7.00
C ASP A 36 -6.77 -12.68 -7.38
N ARG A 37 -7.21 -13.29 -8.48
CA ARG A 37 -8.60 -13.29 -8.95
C ARG A 37 -9.33 -14.45 -8.30
N THR A 38 -10.02 -14.18 -7.20
CA THR A 38 -11.04 -15.08 -6.66
C THR A 38 -12.36 -14.93 -7.39
#